data_AF-A0A835YDR1-F1
#
_entry.id   AF-A0A835YDR1-F1
#
_cell.length_a   1.000
_cell.length_b   1.000
_cell.length_c   1.000
_cell.angle_alpha   90.00
_cell.angle_beta   90.00
_cell.angle_gamma   90.00
#
_symmetry.space_group_name_H-M   'P 1'
#
loop_
_entity.id
_entity.type
_entity.pdbx_description
1 polymer ?
#
loop_
_entity_poly.entity_id
_entity_poly.type
_entity_poly.pdbx_seq_one_letter_code
_entity_poly.pdbx_strand_id
1 'polypeptide(L)'
;MSAGSPGSTLTLYRHILKAAKFFPSKKRDSIIREIKSEFRANKDLADPTRLSQCLTLAQRGLADLRSYLPEARGDAGGGGDIQISLRGATTE
;
A
#
# COMPACT_ATOMS: atom_id res chain seq x y z
N MET A 1 -3.88 0.15 22.38
CA MET A 1 -3.54 -0.17 20.99
C MET A 1 -4.83 -0.58 20.28
N SER A 2 -5.52 0.36 19.63
CA SER A 2 -6.86 0.11 19.09
C SER A 2 -6.82 -0.73 17.82
N ALA A 3 -7.57 -1.82 17.87
CA ALA A 3 -7.85 -2.73 16.77
C ALA A 3 -8.18 -1.98 15.48
N GLY A 4 -7.54 -2.40 14.38
CA GLY A 4 -7.79 -1.88 13.04
C GLY A 4 -9.28 -1.99 12.71
N SER A 5 -9.97 -0.86 12.75
CA SER A 5 -11.37 -0.79 12.36
C SER A 5 -11.46 -1.06 10.85
N PRO A 6 -12.49 -1.74 10.34
CA PRO A 6 -12.64 -1.99 8.90
C PRO A 6 -12.62 -0.68 8.08
N GLY A 7 -13.04 0.44 8.69
CA GLY A 7 -12.91 1.78 8.12
C GLY A 7 -11.45 2.23 7.89
N SER A 8 -10.50 1.85 8.75
CA SER A 8 -9.08 2.19 8.56
C SER A 8 -8.44 1.37 7.44
N THR A 9 -8.82 0.10 7.26
CA THR A 9 -8.30 -0.75 6.18
C THR A 9 -8.78 -0.28 4.80
N LEU A 10 -10.07 0.05 4.67
CA LEU A 10 -10.62 0.59 3.42
C LEU A 10 -10.02 1.96 3.07
N THR A 11 -9.80 2.80 4.08
CA THR A 11 -9.13 4.09 3.89
C THR A 11 -7.69 3.87 3.42
N LEU A 12 -6.93 2.99 4.07
CA LEU A 12 -5.57 2.64 3.68
C LEU A 12 -5.51 2.13 2.22
N TYR A 13 -6.40 1.22 1.85
CA TYR A 13 -6.52 0.71 0.49
C TYR A 13 -6.77 1.82 -0.55
N ARG A 14 -7.71 2.73 -0.28
CA ARG A 14 -7.98 3.86 -1.18
C ARG A 14 -6.77 4.78 -1.32
N HIS A 15 -6.06 5.05 -0.24
CA HIS A 15 -4.86 5.88 -0.25
C HIS A 15 -3.73 5.24 -1.05
N ILE A 16 -3.50 3.93 -0.88
CA ILE A 16 -2.51 3.16 -1.66
C ILE A 16 -2.86 3.22 -3.14
N LEU A 17 -4.13 2.99 -3.50
CA LEU A 17 -4.56 3.07 -4.89
C LEU A 17 -4.44 4.48 -5.47
N LYS A 18 -4.74 5.53 -4.69
CA LYS A 18 -4.51 6.93 -5.12
C LYS A 18 -3.02 7.12 -5.41
N ALA A 19 -2.15 6.76 -4.48
CA ALA A 19 -0.71 6.95 -4.59
C ALA A 19 -0.08 6.13 -5.74
N ALA A 20 -0.48 4.86 -5.88
CA ALA A 20 -0.05 3.99 -6.97
C ALA A 20 -0.41 4.55 -8.35
N LYS A 21 -1.50 5.32 -8.52
CA LYS A 21 -1.84 5.95 -9.81
C LYS A 21 -0.83 7.01 -10.26
N PHE A 22 -0.16 7.68 -9.32
CA PHE A 22 0.84 8.71 -9.60
C PHE A 22 2.25 8.14 -9.73
N PHE A 23 2.44 6.84 -9.47
CA PHE A 23 3.74 6.20 -9.58
C PHE A 23 4.24 6.22 -11.04
N PRO A 24 5.38 6.87 -11.34
CA PRO A 24 5.87 7.07 -12.70
C PRO A 24 6.58 5.82 -13.24
N SER A 25 5.86 4.69 -13.32
CA SER A 25 6.39 3.41 -13.81
C SER A 25 5.55 2.82 -14.91
N LYS A 26 6.20 2.23 -15.92
CA LYS A 26 5.53 1.41 -16.95
C LYS A 26 4.79 0.20 -16.35
N LYS A 27 5.20 -0.25 -15.15
CA LYS A 27 4.58 -1.36 -14.42
C LYS A 27 3.43 -0.93 -13.50
N ARG A 28 3.09 0.37 -13.46
CA ARG A 28 2.05 0.93 -12.58
C ARG A 28 0.76 0.13 -12.60
N ASP A 29 0.23 -0.18 -13.79
CA ASP A 29 -1.05 -0.88 -13.91
C ASP A 29 -0.95 -2.36 -13.48
N SER A 30 0.25 -2.94 -13.51
CA SER A 30 0.52 -4.26 -12.93
C SER A 30 0.52 -4.17 -11.41
N ILE A 31 1.23 -3.19 -10.83
CA ILE A 31 1.30 -2.96 -9.37
C ILE A 31 -0.09 -2.70 -8.79
N ILE A 32 -0.90 -1.87 -9.45
CA ILE A 32 -2.29 -1.61 -9.03
C ILE A 32 -3.12 -2.90 -9.05
N ARG A 33 -2.96 -3.75 -10.07
CA ARG A 33 -3.68 -5.03 -10.15
C ARG A 33 -3.26 -5.98 -9.02
N GLU A 34 -1.97 -6.06 -8.74
CA GLU A 34 -1.41 -6.89 -7.68
C GLU A 34 -1.91 -6.45 -6.30
N ILE A 35 -1.85 -5.15 -5.98
CA ILE A 35 -2.41 -4.58 -4.75
C ILE A 35 -3.90 -4.94 -4.59
N LYS A 36 -4.70 -4.79 -5.66
CA LYS A 36 -6.12 -5.17 -5.63
C LYS A 36 -6.30 -6.66 -5.38
N SER A 37 -5.47 -7.50 -6.00
CA SER A 37 -5.53 -8.95 -5.83
C SER A 37 -5.23 -9.35 -4.38
N GLU A 38 -4.17 -8.79 -3.79
CA GLU A 38 -3.77 -9.11 -2.43
C GLU A 38 -4.78 -8.64 -1.38
N PHE A 39 -5.34 -7.44 -1.53
CA PHE A 39 -6.40 -6.97 -0.63
C PHE A 39 -7.67 -7.81 -0.74
N ARG A 40 -8.00 -8.33 -1.94
CA ARG A 40 -9.14 -9.25 -2.13
C ARG A 40 -8.85 -10.64 -1.58
N ALA A 41 -7.64 -11.16 -1.74
CA ALA A 41 -7.24 -12.46 -1.22
C ALA A 41 -7.25 -12.48 0.31
N ASN A 42 -6.84 -11.37 0.95
CA ASN A 42 -6.83 -11.23 2.41
C ASN A 42 -8.14 -10.65 2.99
N LYS A 43 -9.21 -10.54 2.20
CA LYS A 43 -10.48 -9.94 2.66
C LYS A 43 -11.12 -10.73 3.81
N ASP A 44 -10.93 -12.05 3.81
CA ASP A 44 -11.48 -12.98 4.79
C ASP A 44 -10.44 -13.39 5.86
N LEU A 45 -9.29 -12.71 5.88
CA LEU A 45 -8.21 -12.98 6.83
C LEU A 45 -8.66 -12.55 8.24
N ALA A 46 -9.05 -13.52 9.06
CA ALA A 46 -9.51 -13.30 10.43
C ALA A 46 -8.39 -13.40 11.49
N ASP A 47 -7.17 -13.80 11.09
CA ASP A 47 -6.03 -13.91 11.99
C ASP A 47 -5.47 -12.51 12.34
N PRO A 48 -5.55 -12.08 13.61
CA PRO A 48 -5.11 -10.75 14.03
C PRO A 48 -3.61 -10.52 13.81
N THR A 49 -2.79 -11.57 13.93
CA THR A 49 -1.33 -11.46 13.75
C THR A 49 -1.01 -11.16 12.29
N ARG A 50 -1.55 -11.95 11.38
CA ARG A 50 -1.36 -11.76 9.94
C ARG A 50 -1.97 -10.45 9.46
N LEU A 51 -3.14 -10.07 9.98
CA LEU A 51 -3.77 -8.79 9.66
C LEU A 51 -2.86 -7.61 10.06
N SER A 52 -2.24 -7.67 11.24
CA SER A 52 -1.31 -6.63 11.70
C SER A 52 -0.07 -6.52 10.79
N GLN A 53 0.46 -7.64 10.31
CA GLN A 53 1.60 -7.70 9.39
C GLN A 53 1.22 -7.11 8.03
N CYS A 54 0.08 -7.54 7.46
CA CYS A 54 -0.44 -7.00 6.21
C CYS A 54 -0.66 -5.48 6.29
N LEU A 55 -1.24 -4.99 7.39
CA LEU A 55 -1.44 -3.56 7.61
C LEU A 55 -0.10 -2.81 7.70
N THR A 56 0.87 -3.36 8.42
CA THR A 56 2.21 -2.74 8.56
C THR A 56 2.90 -2.62 7.20
N LEU A 57 2.85 -3.69 6.39
CA LEU A 57 3.41 -3.70 5.03
C LEU A 57 2.69 -2.70 4.11
N ALA A 58 1.37 -2.68 4.16
CA ALA A 58 0.55 -1.76 3.37
C ALA A 58 0.80 -0.29 3.76
N GLN A 59 0.96 0.01 5.05
CA GLN A 59 1.32 1.34 5.54
C GLN A 59 2.71 1.77 5.06
N ARG A 60 3.70 0.86 5.10
CA ARG A 60 5.04 1.13 4.59
C ARG A 60 5.03 1.40 3.08
N GLY A 61 4.37 0.54 2.30
CA GLY A 61 4.22 0.75 0.85
C GLY A 61 3.46 2.03 0.51
N LEU A 62 2.47 2.43 1.33
CA LEU A 62 1.83 3.74 1.18
C LEU A 62 2.81 4.89 1.44
N ALA A 63 3.59 4.82 2.52
CA ALA A 63 4.56 5.87 2.85
C ALA A 63 5.54 6.09 1.69
N ASP A 64 6.02 5.01 1.09
CA ASP A 64 6.87 5.07 -0.09
C ASP A 64 6.12 5.74 -1.25
N LEU A 65 4.93 5.23 -1.65
CA LEU A 65 4.18 5.80 -2.77
C LEU A 65 3.79 7.27 -2.59
N ARG A 66 3.60 7.73 -1.36
CA ARG A 66 3.23 9.12 -1.07
C ARG A 66 4.31 10.11 -1.54
N SER A 67 5.57 9.69 -1.63
CA SER A 67 6.67 10.50 -2.17
C SER A 67 6.45 10.94 -3.62
N TYR A 68 5.58 10.25 -4.37
CA TYR A 68 5.23 10.62 -5.75
C TYR A 68 3.90 11.36 -5.88
N LEU A 69 3.15 11.52 -4.80
CA LEU A 69 1.87 12.22 -4.88
C LEU A 69 2.11 13.71 -5.19
N PRO A 70 1.36 14.31 -6.13
CA PRO A 70 1.45 15.73 -6.38
C PRO A 70 0.99 16.58 -5.19
N GLU A 71 0.19 16.03 -4.26
CA GLU A 71 -0.17 16.71 -3.00
C GLU A 71 0.97 16.75 -1.97
N ALA A 72 2.02 15.93 -2.11
CA ALA A 72 3.27 16.13 -1.39
C ALA A 72 4.02 17.36 -1.95
N ARG A 73 3.76 17.73 -3.21
CA ARG A 73 4.34 18.87 -3.90
C ARG A 73 3.71 20.22 -3.51
N GLY A 74 3.07 20.29 -2.34
CA GLY A 74 2.78 21.53 -1.63
C GLY A 74 3.95 22.01 -0.76
N ASP A 75 4.91 21.13 -0.46
CA ASP A 75 6.17 21.46 0.22
C ASP A 75 7.18 20.33 -0.07
N ALA A 76 8.25 20.64 -0.81
CA ALA A 76 9.35 19.73 -1.22
C ALA A 76 9.06 18.70 -2.33
N GLY A 77 9.62 18.98 -3.51
CA GLY A 77 9.80 18.01 -4.59
C GLY A 77 10.99 17.07 -4.33
N GLY A 78 10.87 15.82 -4.75
CA GLY A 78 11.97 14.85 -4.76
C GLY A 78 11.55 13.53 -5.40
N GLY A 79 12.06 13.27 -6.61
CA GLY A 79 11.89 11.98 -7.28
C GLY A 79 12.95 10.99 -6.83
N GLY A 80 12.55 9.73 -6.60
CA GLY A 80 13.47 8.61 -6.40
C GLY A 80 12.72 7.30 -6.52
N ASP A 81 13.25 6.31 -7.24
CA ASP A 81 12.67 4.99 -7.55
C ASP A 81 12.24 4.18 -6.30
N ILE A 82 11.03 3.60 -6.34
CA ILE A 82 10.45 2.81 -5.26
C ILE A 82 10.09 1.42 -5.77
N GLN A 83 10.57 0.41 -5.05
CA GLN A 83 10.33 -1.00 -5.30
C GLN A 83 9.38 -1.55 -4.22
N ILE A 84 8.08 -1.61 -4.51
CA ILE A 84 7.07 -2.21 -3.61
C ILE A 84 6.89 -3.65 -4.01
N SER A 85 7.55 -4.56 -3.29
CA SER A 85 7.32 -5.99 -3.37
C SER A 85 6.75 -6.49 -2.05
N LEU A 86 5.46 -6.83 -2.04
CA LEU A 86 4.79 -7.47 -0.89
C LEU A 86 5.12 -8.98 -0.82
N ARG A 87 5.80 -9.51 -1.85
CA ARG A 87 6.21 -10.92 -2.01
C ARG A 87 7.17 -11.47 -0.95
N GLY A 88 7.85 -10.61 -0.18
CA GLY A 88 8.80 -11.01 0.86
C GLY A 88 8.17 -11.33 2.22
N ALA A 89 6.87 -11.08 2.40
CA ALA A 89 6.19 -11.31 3.68
C ALA A 89 5.60 -12.71 3.85
N THR A 90 5.66 -13.55 2.80
CA THR A 90 5.08 -14.90 2.77
C THR A 90 6.12 -16.02 2.70
N THR A 91 7.40 -15.69 2.86
CA THR A 91 8.50 -16.67 2.87
C THR A 91 9.51 -16.22 3.91
N GLU A 92 9.36 -16.70 5.15
CA GLU A 92 10.18 -17.76 5.78
C GLU A 92 9.45 -18.26 7.03
#